data_AF-A0A523J434-F1
#
_entry.id   AF-A0A523J434-F1
#
_cell.length_a   1.000
_cell.length_b   1.000
_cell.length_c   1.000
_cell.angle_alpha   90.00
_cell.angle_beta   90.00
_cell.angle_gamma   90.00
#
_symmetry.space_group_name_H-M   'P 1'
#
loop_
_entity.id
_entity.type
_entity.pdbx_description
1 polymer ?
#
loop_
_entity_poly.entity_id
_entity_poly.type
_entity_poly.pdbx_seq_one_letter_code
_entity_poly.pdbx_strand_id
1 'polypeptide(L)'
;MKGFFRNTLHLTNILWSTVTSVHFLIVVIFGQVCIWSLSYAFYVVEKGINYNIKHFGDALWWGFTTVTTVGYGDITPVTPEGKIIGVSLMLAGTALLALHTSLFAEALLRQDYLPTRKLQLEEKHIKQMFEHLDEKLDRIEKKMP
;
A
#
# COMPACT_ATOMS: atom_id res chain seq x y z
N MET A 1 -5.61 -32.13 7.80
CA MET A 1 -5.87 -31.03 8.78
C MET A 1 -4.63 -30.23 9.18
N LYS A 2 -3.45 -30.82 9.44
CA LYS A 2 -2.25 -30.07 9.90
C LYS A 2 -1.72 -29.02 8.89
N GLY A 3 -1.83 -29.26 7.58
CA GLY A 3 -1.40 -28.32 6.55
C GLY A 3 -2.27 -27.05 6.44
N PHE A 4 -3.58 -27.18 6.68
CA PHE A 4 -4.52 -26.05 6.67
C PHE A 4 -4.23 -25.08 7.82
N PHE A 5 -4.06 -25.61 9.04
CA PHE A 5 -3.74 -24.81 10.22
C PHE A 5 -2.40 -24.06 10.09
N ARG A 6 -1.38 -24.69 9.49
CA ARG A 6 -0.08 -24.05 9.28
C ARG A 6 -0.15 -22.90 8.27
N ASN A 7 -0.95 -23.03 7.22
CA ASN A 7 -1.13 -21.97 6.23
C ASN A 7 -1.97 -20.80 6.78
N THR A 8 -3.00 -21.10 7.57
CA THR A 8 -3.82 -20.04 8.22
C THR A 8 -2.99 -19.23 9.21
N LEU A 9 -2.18 -19.89 10.07
CA LEU A 9 -1.31 -19.20 11.03
C LEU A 9 -0.19 -18.39 10.34
N HIS A 10 0.26 -18.83 9.16
CA HIS A 10 1.28 -18.12 8.39
C HIS A 10 0.71 -16.85 7.75
N LEU A 11 -0.48 -16.92 7.15
CA LEU A 11 -1.17 -15.75 6.57
C LEU A 11 -1.50 -14.71 7.63
N THR A 12 -1.96 -15.14 8.81
CA THR A 12 -2.23 -14.21 9.92
C THR A 12 -0.97 -13.49 10.38
N ASN A 13 0.18 -14.18 10.44
CA ASN A 13 1.45 -13.55 10.82
C ASN A 13 1.94 -12.54 9.78
N ILE A 14 1.76 -12.82 8.49
CA ILE A 14 2.14 -11.88 7.42
C ILE A 14 1.27 -10.63 7.49
N LEU A 15 -0.05 -10.80 7.53
CA LEU A 15 -1.00 -9.69 7.64
C LEU A 15 -0.71 -8.87 8.90
N TRP A 16 -0.46 -9.53 10.03
CA TRP A 16 -0.08 -8.88 11.28
C TRP A 16 1.20 -8.06 11.13
N SER A 17 2.26 -8.62 10.54
CA SER A 17 3.54 -7.91 10.34
C SER A 17 3.42 -6.71 9.37
N THR A 18 2.52 -6.80 8.40
CA THR A 18 2.29 -5.74 7.40
C THR A 18 1.51 -4.60 8.02
N VAL A 19 0.43 -4.92 8.75
CA VAL A 19 -0.41 -3.92 9.44
C VAL A 19 0.34 -3.24 10.57
N THR A 20 1.29 -3.91 11.22
CA THR A 20 2.15 -3.33 12.25
C THR A 20 3.42 -2.66 11.70
N SER A 21 3.62 -2.68 10.38
CA SER A 21 4.76 -2.01 9.74
C SER A 21 4.65 -0.49 9.87
N VAL A 22 5.77 0.16 10.21
CA VAL A 22 5.84 1.62 10.36
C VAL A 22 5.40 2.36 9.09
N HIS A 23 5.77 1.87 7.91
CA HIS A 23 5.38 2.48 6.63
C HIS A 23 3.87 2.41 6.41
N PHE A 24 3.25 1.27 6.75
CA PHE A 24 1.81 1.10 6.65
C PHE A 24 1.09 2.06 7.62
N LEU A 25 1.56 2.15 8.87
CA LEU A 25 1.01 3.08 9.86
C LEU A 25 1.15 4.54 9.42
N ILE A 26 2.29 4.93 8.85
CA ILE A 26 2.49 6.29 8.33
C ILE A 26 1.49 6.61 7.22
N VAL A 27 1.32 5.71 6.25
CA VAL A 27 0.39 5.91 5.12
C VAL A 27 -1.06 5.98 5.61
N VAL A 28 -1.45 5.11 6.55
CA VAL A 28 -2.78 5.13 7.16
C VAL A 28 -3.01 6.45 7.90
N ILE A 29 -2.10 6.83 8.80
CA ILE A 29 -2.24 8.07 9.59
C ILE A 29 -2.29 9.29 8.67
N PHE A 30 -1.40 9.35 7.66
CA PHE A 30 -1.39 10.42 6.66
C PHE A 30 -2.73 10.49 5.91
N GLY A 31 -3.23 9.35 5.44
CA GLY A 31 -4.53 9.28 4.77
C GLY A 31 -5.68 9.78 5.65
N GLN A 32 -5.73 9.36 6.92
CA GLN A 32 -6.76 9.81 7.86
C GLN A 32 -6.67 11.32 8.13
N VAL A 33 -5.46 11.87 8.30
CA VAL A 33 -5.26 13.31 8.47
C VAL A 33 -5.69 14.08 7.23
N CYS A 34 -5.39 13.58 6.02
CA CYS A 34 -5.86 14.17 4.77
C CYS A 34 -7.40 14.19 4.69
N ILE A 35 -8.06 13.08 5.02
CA ILE A 35 -9.53 12.99 5.03
C ILE A 35 -10.11 14.00 6.03
N TRP A 36 -9.58 14.07 7.24
CA TRP A 36 -10.05 15.00 8.27
C TRP A 36 -9.87 16.45 7.85
N SER A 37 -8.73 16.77 7.25
CA SER A 37 -8.40 18.13 6.80
C SER A 37 -9.31 18.59 5.65
N LEU A 38 -9.52 17.75 4.64
CA LEU A 38 -10.40 18.05 3.51
C LEU A 38 -11.87 18.09 3.93
N SER A 39 -12.29 17.22 4.84
CA SER A 39 -13.64 17.25 5.42
C SER A 39 -13.87 18.52 6.23
N TYR A 40 -12.85 19.02 6.93
CA TYR A 40 -12.94 20.28 7.67
C TYR A 40 -13.01 21.48 6.71
N ALA A 41 -12.20 21.49 5.65
CA ALA A 41 -12.30 22.52 4.61
C ALA A 41 -13.70 22.50 3.96
N PHE A 42 -14.23 21.33 3.65
CA PHE A 42 -15.60 21.15 3.13
C PHE A 42 -16.66 21.67 4.11
N TYR A 43 -16.53 21.34 5.41
CA TYR A 43 -17.41 21.86 6.45
C TYR A 43 -17.42 23.39 6.49
N VAL A 44 -16.26 24.03 6.42
CA VAL A 44 -16.15 25.50 6.50
C VAL A 44 -16.87 26.19 5.34
N VAL A 45 -16.76 25.65 4.12
CA VAL A 45 -17.37 26.29 2.94
C VAL A 45 -18.86 25.98 2.77
N GLU A 46 -19.33 24.84 3.26
CA GLU A 46 -20.73 24.42 3.10
C GLU A 46 -21.62 24.75 4.31
N LYS A 47 -21.04 24.97 5.49
CA LYS A 47 -21.81 25.24 6.72
C LYS A 47 -22.67 26.48 6.55
N GLY A 48 -23.95 26.35 6.86
CA GLY A 48 -24.94 27.44 6.78
C GLY A 48 -25.54 27.64 5.39
N ILE A 49 -25.03 26.94 4.37
CA ILE A 49 -25.58 26.92 3.01
C ILE A 49 -26.21 25.55 2.73
N ASN A 50 -25.49 24.48 3.10
CA ASN A 50 -25.95 23.10 2.94
C ASN A 50 -26.77 22.65 4.15
N TYR A 51 -28.06 22.40 3.95
CA TYR A 51 -28.98 22.01 5.03
C TYR A 51 -28.67 20.63 5.64
N ASN A 52 -27.93 19.77 4.92
CA ASN A 52 -27.52 18.46 5.40
C ASN A 52 -26.28 18.50 6.31
N ILE A 53 -25.60 19.64 6.40
CA ILE A 53 -24.37 19.80 7.20
C ILE A 53 -24.67 20.66 8.43
N LYS A 54 -24.89 20.00 9.58
CA LYS A 54 -25.19 20.65 10.87
C LYS A 54 -23.92 20.78 11.71
N HIS A 55 -23.12 19.73 11.75
CA HIS A 55 -21.90 19.64 12.55
C HIS A 55 -20.74 19.09 11.71
N PHE A 56 -19.53 19.21 12.24
CA PHE A 56 -18.33 18.69 11.57
C PHE A 56 -18.41 17.17 11.33
N GLY A 57 -19.12 16.42 12.18
CA GLY A 57 -19.37 14.99 12.01
C GLY A 57 -20.05 14.64 10.68
N ASP A 58 -20.96 15.49 10.19
CA ASP A 58 -21.65 15.27 8.91
C ASP A 58 -20.68 15.41 7.73
N ALA A 59 -19.77 16.37 7.80
CA ALA A 59 -18.73 16.56 6.80
C ALA A 59 -17.69 15.43 6.82
N LEU A 60 -17.32 14.93 8.01
CA LEU A 60 -16.46 13.75 8.13
C LEU A 60 -17.12 12.50 7.56
N TRP A 61 -18.40 12.27 7.87
CA TRP A 61 -19.19 11.18 7.31
C TRP A 61 -19.18 11.23 5.78
N TRP A 62 -19.49 12.39 5.21
CA TRP A 62 -19.39 12.61 3.76
C TRP A 62 -17.98 12.34 3.22
N GLY A 63 -16.95 12.77 3.95
CA GLY A 63 -15.57 12.54 3.55
C GLY A 63 -15.21 11.05 3.47
N PHE A 64 -15.61 10.27 4.48
CA PHE A 64 -15.39 8.82 4.50
C PHE A 64 -16.16 8.10 3.41
N THR A 65 -17.45 8.41 3.22
CA THR A 65 -18.28 7.76 2.19
C THR A 65 -17.79 8.10 0.79
N THR A 66 -17.24 9.30 0.59
CA THR A 66 -16.64 9.73 -0.68
C THR A 66 -15.32 9.01 -0.97
N VAL A 67 -14.39 8.99 0.00
CA VAL A 67 -13.07 8.34 -0.19
C VAL A 67 -13.18 6.83 -0.36
N THR A 68 -14.13 6.20 0.33
CA THR A 68 -14.42 4.76 0.17
C THR A 68 -15.26 4.46 -1.06
N THR A 69 -15.62 5.46 -1.86
CA THR A 69 -16.45 5.36 -3.07
C THR A 69 -17.87 4.82 -2.84
N VAL A 70 -18.33 4.78 -1.59
CA VAL A 70 -19.70 4.36 -1.22
C VAL A 70 -20.72 5.40 -1.68
N GLY A 71 -20.48 6.67 -1.35
CA GLY A 71 -21.25 7.82 -1.85
C GLY A 71 -22.78 7.67 -1.73
N TYR A 72 -23.32 7.60 -0.52
CA TYR A 72 -24.77 7.45 -0.29
C TYR A 72 -25.64 8.56 -0.93
N GLY A 73 -25.06 9.74 -1.20
CA GLY A 73 -25.74 10.86 -1.84
C GLY A 73 -26.64 11.67 -0.89
N ASP A 74 -26.60 11.37 0.40
CA ASP A 74 -27.25 12.10 1.48
C ASP A 74 -26.66 13.50 1.69
N ILE A 75 -25.34 13.64 1.52
CA ILE A 75 -24.63 14.91 1.54
C ILE A 75 -23.91 15.09 0.20
N THR A 76 -24.12 16.23 -0.44
CA THR A 76 -23.44 16.59 -1.69
C THR A 76 -22.99 18.06 -1.65
N PRO A 77 -21.85 18.40 -2.28
CA PRO A 77 -21.37 19.78 -2.36
C PRO A 77 -22.36 20.67 -3.11
N VAL A 78 -22.88 21.72 -2.47
CA VAL A 78 -23.74 22.70 -3.14
C VAL A 78 -22.95 23.91 -3.63
N THR A 79 -21.85 24.25 -2.96
CA THR A 79 -21.01 25.41 -3.30
C THR A 79 -19.98 25.07 -4.39
N PRO A 80 -19.60 26.03 -5.25
CA PRO A 80 -18.50 25.84 -6.21
C PRO A 80 -17.19 25.42 -5.52
N GLU A 81 -16.86 26.05 -4.39
CA GLU A 81 -15.68 25.75 -3.58
C GLU A 81 -15.74 24.34 -3.01
N GLY A 82 -16.90 23.93 -2.48
CA GLY A 82 -17.15 22.58 -2.00
C GLY A 82 -16.98 21.52 -3.09
N LYS A 83 -17.37 21.83 -4.34
CA LYS A 83 -17.14 20.93 -5.49
C LYS A 83 -15.66 20.74 -5.80
N ILE A 84 -14.86 21.82 -5.76
CA ILE A 84 -13.41 21.74 -5.97
C ILE A 84 -12.74 20.89 -4.88
N ILE A 85 -13.15 21.09 -3.62
CA ILE A 85 -12.69 20.28 -2.48
C ILE A 85 -13.10 18.81 -2.68
N GLY A 86 -14.34 18.56 -3.13
CA GLY A 86 -14.83 17.22 -3.41
C GLY A 86 -14.04 16.50 -4.50
N VAL A 87 -13.73 17.17 -5.61
CA VAL A 87 -12.86 16.58 -6.66
C VAL A 87 -11.48 16.26 -6.10
N SER A 88 -10.91 17.18 -5.32
CA SER A 88 -9.60 16.97 -4.68
C SER A 88 -9.62 15.77 -3.73
N LEU A 89 -10.70 15.62 -2.95
CA LEU A 89 -10.91 14.50 -2.04
C LEU A 89 -11.07 13.17 -2.78
N MET A 90 -11.80 13.15 -3.90
CA MET A 90 -11.96 11.95 -4.73
C MET A 90 -10.60 11.48 -5.28
N LEU A 91 -9.81 12.40 -5.85
CA LEU A 91 -8.47 12.08 -6.37
C LEU A 91 -7.53 11.58 -5.27
N ALA A 92 -7.50 12.27 -4.12
CA ALA A 92 -6.70 11.86 -2.97
C ALA A 92 -7.15 10.50 -2.44
N GLY A 93 -8.47 10.26 -2.34
CA GLY A 93 -9.04 9.00 -1.87
C GLY A 93 -8.66 7.81 -2.76
N THR A 94 -8.78 7.95 -4.08
CA THR A 94 -8.36 6.90 -5.02
C THR A 94 -6.85 6.62 -4.94
N ALA A 95 -6.02 7.66 -4.84
CA ALA A 95 -4.59 7.50 -4.67
C ALA A 95 -4.24 6.77 -3.36
N LEU A 96 -4.91 7.13 -2.25
CA LEU A 96 -4.75 6.45 -0.97
C LEU A 96 -5.15 4.97 -1.06
N LEU A 97 -6.30 4.64 -1.67
CA LEU A 97 -6.71 3.25 -1.86
C LEU A 97 -5.66 2.46 -2.67
N ALA A 98 -5.13 3.02 -3.75
CA ALA A 98 -4.08 2.39 -4.53
C ALA A 98 -2.80 2.13 -3.72
N LEU A 99 -2.39 3.07 -2.84
CA LEU A 99 -1.25 2.88 -1.94
C LEU A 99 -1.50 1.75 -0.94
N HIS A 100 -2.69 1.68 -0.35
CA HIS A 100 -3.03 0.57 0.56
C HIS A 100 -2.94 -0.77 -0.18
N THR A 101 -3.54 -0.87 -1.36
CA THR A 101 -3.47 -2.08 -2.20
C THR A 101 -2.03 -2.45 -2.54
N SER A 102 -1.18 -1.47 -2.88
CA SER A 102 0.23 -1.71 -3.19
C SER A 102 1.00 -2.29 -2.01
N LEU A 103 0.76 -1.79 -0.79
CA LEU A 103 1.42 -2.29 0.42
C LEU A 103 1.02 -3.73 0.73
N PHE A 104 -0.26 -4.07 0.56
CA PHE A 104 -0.72 -5.45 0.70
C PHE A 104 -0.14 -6.37 -0.39
N ALA A 105 -0.08 -5.89 -1.64
CA ALA A 105 0.52 -6.64 -2.74
C ALA A 105 2.00 -6.91 -2.50
N GLU A 106 2.76 -5.92 -2.03
CA GLU A 106 4.18 -6.10 -1.68
C GLU A 106 4.35 -7.16 -0.57
N ALA A 107 3.50 -7.14 0.45
CA ALA A 107 3.56 -8.11 1.54
C ALA A 107 3.32 -9.55 1.05
N LEU A 108 2.38 -9.75 0.14
CA LEU A 108 2.11 -11.04 -0.48
C LEU A 108 3.27 -11.45 -1.40
N LEU A 109 3.71 -10.57 -2.29
CA LEU A 109 4.77 -10.88 -3.26
C LEU A 109 6.12 -11.16 -2.58
N ARG A 110 6.46 -10.49 -1.46
CA ARG A 110 7.68 -10.79 -0.70
C ARG A 110 7.79 -12.27 -0.33
N GLN A 111 6.67 -12.97 -0.15
CA GLN A 111 6.65 -14.42 0.08
C GLN A 111 7.16 -15.21 -1.14
N ASP A 112 6.73 -14.83 -2.34
CA ASP A 112 7.09 -15.50 -3.59
C ASP A 112 8.50 -15.13 -4.09
N TYR A 113 9.03 -13.98 -3.66
CA TYR A 113 10.39 -13.55 -4.01
C TYR A 113 11.50 -14.30 -3.25
N LEU A 114 11.27 -14.78 -2.02
CA LEU A 114 12.32 -15.41 -1.20
C LEU A 114 12.88 -16.72 -1.77
N PRO A 115 12.07 -17.67 -2.28
CA PRO A 115 12.57 -18.90 -2.90
C PRO A 115 13.36 -18.59 -4.18
N THR A 116 12.82 -17.75 -5.05
CA THR A 116 13.42 -17.37 -6.33
C THR A 116 14.76 -16.65 -6.14
N ARG A 117 14.87 -15.78 -5.14
CA ARG A 117 16.12 -15.07 -4.82
C ARG A 117 17.21 -16.03 -4.35
N LYS A 118 16.89 -17.06 -3.56
CA LYS A 118 17.88 -18.07 -3.12
C LYS A 118 18.43 -18.86 -4.31
N LEU A 119 17.57 -19.31 -5.21
CA LEU A 119 17.97 -20.04 -6.41
C LEU A 119 18.88 -19.19 -7.32
N GLN A 120 18.57 -17.90 -7.49
CA GLN A 120 19.43 -16.98 -8.25
C GLN A 120 20.80 -16.74 -7.60
N LEU A 121 20.85 -16.72 -6.26
CA LEU A 121 22.12 -16.61 -5.54
C LEU A 121 22.97 -17.87 -5.70
N GLU A 122 22.35 -19.04 -5.63
CA GLU A 122 23.03 -20.32 -5.89
C GLU A 122 23.51 -20.42 -7.34
N GLU A 123 22.70 -20.03 -8.34
CA GLU A 123 23.11 -20.02 -9.74
C GLU A 123 24.31 -19.08 -9.97
N LYS A 124 24.29 -17.88 -9.37
CA LYS A 124 25.43 -16.96 -9.40
C LYS A 124 26.68 -17.57 -8.77
N HIS A 125 26.53 -18.24 -7.63
CA HIS A 125 27.65 -18.86 -6.92
C HIS A 125 28.26 -20.02 -7.74
N ILE A 126 27.41 -20.83 -8.39
CA ILE A 126 27.84 -21.91 -9.26
C ILE A 126 28.59 -21.36 -10.47
N LYS A 127 28.06 -20.33 -11.15
CA LYS A 127 28.74 -19.69 -12.28
C LYS A 127 30.11 -19.12 -11.91
N GLN A 128 30.19 -18.43 -10.76
CA GLN A 128 31.47 -17.92 -10.24
C GLN A 128 32.48 -19.05 -9.95
N MET A 129 32.01 -20.19 -9.46
CA MET A 129 32.86 -21.35 -9.20
C MET A 129 33.36 -22.00 -10.49
N PHE A 130 32.52 -22.06 -11.54
CA PHE A 130 32.93 -22.51 -12.88
C PHE A 130 33.97 -21.57 -13.49
N GLU A 131 33.74 -20.26 -13.48
CA GLU A 131 34.70 -19.27 -13.98
C GLU A 131 36.05 -19.37 -13.27
N HIS A 132 36.04 -19.56 -11.94
CA HIS A 132 37.27 -19.76 -11.17
C HIS A 132 37.99 -21.08 -11.51
N LEU A 133 37.25 -22.13 -11.88
CA LEU A 133 37.83 -23.40 -12.29
C LEU A 133 38.47 -23.31 -13.66
N ASP A 134 37.80 -22.67 -14.62
CA ASP A 134 38.35 -22.42 -15.96
C ASP A 134 39.65 -21.61 -15.87
N GLU A 135 39.68 -20.57 -15.02
CA GLU A 135 40.89 -19.78 -14.79
C GLU A 135 42.04 -20.59 -14.19
N LYS A 136 41.72 -21.58 -13.33
CA LYS A 136 42.72 -22.50 -12.75
C LYS A 136 43.23 -23.51 -13.77
N LEU A 137 42.35 -24.03 -14.63
CA LEU A 137 42.70 -24.96 -15.69
C LEU A 137 43.65 -24.28 -16.69
N ASP A 138 43.33 -23.07 -17.14
CA ASP A 138 44.19 -22.27 -18.04
C ASP A 138 45.59 -22.04 -17.44
N ARG A 139 45.67 -21.76 -16.13
CA ARG A 139 46.96 -21.59 -15.45
C ARG A 139 47.77 -22.88 -15.38
N ILE A 140 47.12 -24.04 -15.26
CA ILE A 140 47.79 -25.34 -15.22
C ILE A 140 48.25 -25.72 -16.62
N GLU A 141 47.40 -25.55 -17.63
CA GLU A 141 47.74 -25.81 -19.04
C GLU A 141 48.96 -24.97 -19.47
N LYS A 142 48.98 -23.69 -19.10
CA LYS A 142 50.11 -22.80 -19.39
C LYS A 142 51.41 -23.12 -18.61
N LYS A 143 51.33 -23.97 -17.58
CA LYS A 143 52.48 -24.45 -16.78
C LYS A 143 52.96 -25.83 -17.17
N MET A 144 52.24 -26.56 -18.02
CA MET A 144 52.76 -27.80 -18.61
C MET A 144 53.65 -27.45 -19.81
N PRO A 145 54.93 -27.85 -19.81
CA PRO A 145 55.83 -27.70 -20.96
C PRO A 145 55.45 -28.65 -22.12
#